data_AF-A0A7Z9DVL3-F1
#
_entry.id   AF-A0A7Z9DVL3-F1
#
_cell.length_a   1.000
_cell.length_b   1.000
_cell.length_c   1.000
_cell.angle_alpha   90.00
_cell.angle_beta   90.00
_cell.angle_gamma   90.00
#
_symmetry.space_group_name_H-M   'P 1'
#
loop_
_entity.id
_entity.type
_entity.pdbx_description
1 polymer ?
#
loop_
_entity_poly.entity_id
_entity_poly.type
_entity_poly.pdbx_seq_one_letter_code
_entity_poly.pdbx_strand_id
1 'polypeptide(L)'
;MMKILGFVAVVGTLLNVTPQVNPVASIPSNFPLQLAQNSRPSSSIQGYCFAVANDNIDSIARIYINSNNQVTGRVEATIHNEKESYYTSYTQTLQGIKKGNQLILNITTKIELDTQKSKETWTLTADSLNTGRVIYQKQPCLVSQIRFAPGKNSATVSQSVVRGSRDIYLLKANKGQRMDVKITALENNAVFDIIAPNGQVLKTEATQSSLKLPATGNYEIVVGGTRGNASYQLNVKIQ
;
A
#
# COMPACT_ATOMS: atom_id res chain seq x y z
N MET A 1 -21.73 -19.85 53.86
CA MET A 1 -20.52 -20.00 54.70
C MET A 1 -19.38 -19.26 54.02
N MET A 2 -18.79 -18.26 54.70
CA MET A 2 -17.40 -17.79 54.56
C MET A 2 -17.01 -17.04 53.25
N LYS A 3 -16.37 -15.86 53.24
CA LYS A 3 -16.00 -14.82 54.23
C LYS A 3 -15.64 -13.56 53.42
N ILE A 4 -16.09 -12.39 53.87
CA ILE A 4 -15.69 -11.07 53.37
C ILE A 4 -14.35 -10.71 54.03
N LEU A 5 -13.37 -10.23 53.25
CA LEU A 5 -12.14 -9.61 53.75
C LEU A 5 -12.15 -8.14 53.35
N GLY A 6 -12.19 -7.29 54.38
CA GLY A 6 -12.20 -5.83 54.27
C GLY A 6 -10.83 -5.27 53.91
N PHE A 7 -10.85 -4.16 53.17
CA PHE A 7 -9.67 -3.34 52.89
C PHE A 7 -9.61 -2.17 53.89
N VAL A 8 -8.46 -2.01 54.51
CA VAL A 8 -8.07 -0.89 55.38
C VAL A 8 -7.68 0.29 54.48
N ALA A 9 -8.27 1.46 54.72
CA ALA A 9 -7.88 2.71 54.07
C ALA A 9 -6.68 3.33 54.81
N VAL A 10 -5.54 3.47 54.12
CA VAL A 10 -4.41 4.28 54.56
C VAL A 10 -4.52 5.63 53.88
N VAL A 11 -4.66 6.69 54.67
CA VAL A 11 -4.68 8.09 54.21
C VAL A 11 -3.23 8.53 53.98
N GLY A 12 -2.82 8.63 52.72
CA GLY A 12 -1.55 9.23 52.32
C GLY A 12 -1.73 10.72 52.02
N THR A 13 -0.91 11.55 52.66
CA THR A 13 -0.80 13.00 52.43
C THR A 13 -0.23 13.28 51.03
N LEU A 14 -0.94 14.10 50.24
CA LEU A 14 -0.47 14.58 48.93
C LEU A 14 0.45 15.80 49.13
N LEU A 15 1.73 15.66 48.77
CA LEU A 15 2.63 16.79 48.52
C LEU A 15 2.38 17.29 47.08
N ASN A 16 1.93 18.54 46.96
CA ASN A 16 1.81 19.23 45.67
C ASN A 16 3.20 19.59 45.14
N VAL A 17 3.65 18.93 44.08
CA VAL A 17 4.81 19.36 43.28
C VAL A 17 4.30 19.95 41.99
N THR A 18 4.37 21.27 41.85
CA THR A 18 4.12 21.97 40.58
C THR A 18 5.27 21.70 39.60
N PRO A 19 4.99 21.22 38.36
CA PRO A 19 6.04 21.10 37.35
C PRO A 19 6.40 22.48 36.80
N GLN A 20 7.66 22.88 36.99
CA GLN A 20 8.27 24.01 36.29
C GLN A 20 8.45 23.66 34.81
N VAL A 21 7.77 24.39 33.93
CA VAL A 21 7.88 24.25 32.48
C VAL A 21 9.06 25.11 32.01
N ASN A 22 10.18 24.46 31.68
CA ASN A 22 11.29 25.17 31.03
C ASN A 22 10.96 25.43 29.56
N PRO A 23 11.20 26.63 29.01
CA PRO A 23 10.97 26.91 27.60
C PRO A 23 12.00 26.15 26.74
N VAL A 24 11.51 25.30 25.84
CA VAL A 24 12.32 24.63 24.82
C VAL A 24 12.78 25.67 23.81
N ALA A 25 14.09 25.74 23.59
CA ALA A 25 14.72 26.61 22.60
C ALA A 25 14.13 26.36 21.19
N SER A 26 13.77 27.46 20.51
CA SER A 26 13.25 27.48 19.15
C SER A 26 14.31 27.00 18.14
N ILE A 27 14.02 25.93 17.42
CA ILE A 27 14.79 25.50 16.25
C ILE A 27 14.45 26.42 15.07
N PRO A 28 15.42 27.05 14.39
CA PRO A 28 15.12 27.86 13.22
C PRO A 28 14.69 26.97 12.04
N SER A 29 13.43 27.13 11.61
CA SER A 29 12.85 26.52 10.43
C SER A 29 13.30 27.25 9.16
N ASN A 30 14.52 26.98 8.70
CA ASN A 30 14.97 27.38 7.36
C ASN A 30 15.06 26.14 6.45
N PHE A 31 13.89 25.67 6.01
CA PHE A 31 13.79 24.93 4.75
C PHE A 31 13.24 25.88 3.70
N PRO A 32 14.00 26.25 2.65
CA PRO A 32 13.41 26.97 1.55
C PRO A 32 12.40 26.06 0.85
N LEU A 33 11.12 26.39 0.99
CA LEU A 33 10.04 25.93 0.12
C LEU A 33 10.32 26.47 -1.29
N GLN A 34 11.17 25.78 -2.03
CA GLN A 34 11.40 26.08 -3.43
C GLN A 34 10.21 25.51 -4.22
N LEU A 35 9.21 26.37 -4.45
CA LEU A 35 8.14 26.16 -5.42
C LEU A 35 8.77 26.02 -6.81
N ALA A 36 9.08 24.79 -7.21
CA ALA A 36 9.45 24.50 -8.58
C ALA A 36 8.19 24.58 -9.45
N GLN A 37 8.02 25.74 -10.08
CA GLN A 37 7.04 25.98 -11.13
C GLN A 37 7.36 25.14 -12.37
N ASN A 38 6.30 24.63 -12.98
CA ASN A 38 6.20 24.13 -14.36
C ASN A 38 7.08 22.95 -14.77
N SER A 39 6.64 21.74 -14.39
CA SER A 39 6.81 20.57 -15.25
C SER A 39 5.46 20.25 -15.91
N ARG A 40 5.42 20.23 -17.25
CA ARG A 40 4.25 19.74 -18.02
C ARG A 40 3.89 18.33 -17.50
N PRO A 41 2.61 17.99 -17.30
CA PRO A 41 2.24 16.68 -16.79
C PRO A 41 2.56 15.62 -17.85
N SER A 42 3.73 14.99 -17.74
CA SER A 42 4.02 13.79 -18.50
C SER A 42 3.06 12.72 -17.99
N SER A 43 2.04 12.34 -18.78
CA SER A 43 1.12 11.22 -18.49
C SER A 43 0.63 11.22 -17.03
N SER A 44 -0.25 12.16 -16.66
CA SER A 44 -0.85 12.18 -15.31
C SER A 44 -1.67 10.90 -15.09
N ILE A 45 -1.12 9.96 -14.32
CA ILE A 45 -1.89 8.85 -13.78
C ILE A 45 -2.58 9.35 -12.52
N GLN A 46 -3.89 9.15 -12.42
CA GLN A 46 -4.63 9.48 -11.22
C GLN A 46 -4.81 8.20 -10.39
N GLY A 47 -4.27 8.22 -9.17
CA GLY A 47 -4.45 7.14 -8.19
C GLY A 47 -5.66 7.41 -7.30
N TYR A 48 -6.42 6.36 -7.02
CA TYR A 48 -7.54 6.34 -6.08
C TYR A 48 -7.37 5.16 -5.13
N CYS A 49 -7.61 5.38 -3.85
CA CYS A 49 -7.51 4.34 -2.83
C CYS A 49 -8.79 4.32 -2.02
N PHE A 50 -9.31 3.12 -1.78
CA PHE A 50 -10.53 2.90 -1.05
C PHE A 50 -10.33 1.74 -0.06
N ALA A 51 -11.07 1.76 1.05
CA ALA A 51 -11.08 0.71 2.05
C ALA A 51 -12.51 0.34 2.46
N VAL A 52 -12.69 -0.89 2.91
CA VAL A 52 -13.85 -1.35 3.67
C VAL A 52 -13.33 -2.25 4.79
N ALA A 53 -13.79 -2.01 6.02
CA ALA A 53 -13.48 -2.85 7.17
C ALA A 53 -14.77 -3.04 7.98
N ASN A 54 -15.18 -4.29 8.18
CA ASN A 54 -16.30 -4.70 9.01
C ASN A 54 -16.08 -6.13 9.54
N ASP A 55 -17.06 -6.67 10.26
CA ASP A 55 -16.99 -8.00 10.89
C ASP A 55 -16.71 -9.15 9.91
N ASN A 56 -16.94 -8.95 8.60
CA ASN A 56 -16.81 -9.98 7.59
C ASN A 56 -15.69 -9.76 6.58
N ILE A 57 -15.23 -8.52 6.40
CA ILE A 57 -14.21 -8.19 5.39
C ILE A 57 -13.35 -7.02 5.83
N ASP A 58 -12.04 -7.17 5.66
CA ASP A 58 -11.07 -6.08 5.61
C ASP A 58 -10.47 -6.07 4.20
N SER A 59 -10.68 -5.00 3.45
CA SER A 59 -10.21 -4.91 2.07
C SER A 59 -9.82 -3.50 1.67
N ILE A 60 -8.73 -3.42 0.90
CA ILE A 60 -8.21 -2.21 0.29
C ILE A 60 -8.22 -2.38 -1.22
N ALA A 61 -8.75 -1.36 -1.92
CA ALA A 61 -8.72 -1.26 -3.37
C ALA A 61 -7.89 -0.05 -3.80
N ARG A 62 -6.97 -0.27 -4.73
CA ARG A 62 -6.12 0.76 -5.34
C ARG A 62 -6.34 0.77 -6.83
N ILE A 63 -6.77 1.90 -7.37
CA ILE A 63 -7.13 2.08 -8.78
C ILE A 63 -6.26 3.18 -9.37
N TYR A 64 -5.75 2.93 -10.57
CA TYR A 64 -5.07 3.92 -11.38
C TYR A 64 -5.80 4.11 -12.69
N ILE A 65 -5.96 5.38 -13.06
CA ILE A 65 -6.61 5.77 -14.31
C ILE A 65 -5.68 6.72 -15.07
N ASN A 66 -5.36 6.38 -16.30
CA ASN A 66 -4.54 7.25 -17.15
C ASN A 66 -5.42 8.18 -18.01
N SER A 67 -4.78 9.09 -18.74
CA SER A 67 -5.45 10.07 -19.61
C SER A 67 -6.34 9.46 -20.68
N ASN A 68 -6.12 8.19 -21.05
CA ASN A 68 -6.88 7.47 -22.06
C ASN A 68 -8.03 6.65 -21.45
N ASN A 69 -8.39 6.93 -20.19
CA ASN A 69 -9.37 6.18 -19.40
C ASN A 69 -9.05 4.69 -19.24
N GLN A 70 -7.80 4.26 -19.46
CA GLN A 70 -7.40 2.90 -19.12
C GLN A 70 -7.30 2.78 -17.61
N VAL A 71 -7.85 1.69 -17.09
CA VAL A 71 -7.90 1.38 -15.67
C VAL A 71 -6.98 0.22 -15.39
N THR A 72 -6.10 0.40 -14.42
CA THR A 72 -5.42 -0.70 -13.74
C THR A 72 -5.69 -0.61 -12.25
N GLY A 73 -5.51 -1.70 -11.53
CA GLY A 73 -5.68 -1.66 -10.09
C GLY A 73 -5.46 -2.98 -9.42
N ARG A 74 -5.54 -2.93 -8.10
CA ARG A 74 -5.33 -4.08 -7.23
C ARG A 74 -6.28 -4.03 -6.05
N VAL A 75 -6.80 -5.19 -5.67
CA VAL A 75 -7.55 -5.37 -4.41
C VAL A 75 -6.79 -6.36 -3.56
N GLU A 76 -6.67 -6.05 -2.28
CA GLU A 76 -6.25 -6.98 -1.24
C GLU A 76 -7.42 -7.10 -0.28
N ALA A 77 -7.79 -8.33 0.07
CA ALA A 77 -8.93 -8.58 0.92
C ALA A 77 -8.69 -9.77 1.82
N THR A 78 -9.20 -9.65 3.03
CA THR A 78 -9.34 -10.73 4.00
C THR A 78 -10.81 -10.87 4.33
N ILE A 79 -11.33 -12.09 4.25
CA ILE A 79 -12.66 -12.45 4.68
C ILE A 79 -12.55 -13.09 6.06
N HIS A 80 -13.38 -12.62 6.97
CA HIS A 80 -13.50 -13.12 8.34
C HIS A 80 -14.91 -13.67 8.53
N ASN A 81 -15.04 -14.85 9.11
CA ASN A 81 -16.30 -15.34 9.62
C ASN A 81 -16.00 -16.08 10.93
N GLU A 82 -16.06 -15.32 12.03
CA GLU A 82 -15.75 -15.82 13.37
C GLU A 82 -16.71 -16.93 13.80
N LYS A 83 -17.99 -16.81 13.44
CA LYS A 83 -19.03 -17.80 13.79
C LYS A 83 -18.73 -19.17 13.19
N GLU A 84 -18.22 -19.19 11.96
CA GLU A 84 -17.87 -20.42 11.24
C GLU A 84 -16.38 -20.77 11.34
N SER A 85 -15.60 -20.04 12.15
CA SER A 85 -14.13 -20.18 12.24
C SER A 85 -13.43 -20.18 10.86
N TYR A 86 -13.93 -19.36 9.93
CA TYR A 86 -13.43 -19.28 8.56
C TYR A 86 -12.66 -17.98 8.32
N TYR A 87 -11.45 -18.10 7.79
CA TYR A 87 -10.57 -16.98 7.43
C TYR A 87 -9.90 -17.28 6.10
N THR A 88 -10.02 -16.38 5.13
CA THR A 88 -9.28 -16.50 3.87
C THR A 88 -8.87 -15.12 3.37
N SER A 89 -7.84 -15.08 2.54
CA SER A 89 -7.39 -13.84 1.90
C SER A 89 -7.24 -14.04 0.40
N TYR A 90 -7.59 -13.02 -0.37
CA TYR A 90 -7.42 -13.02 -1.80
C TYR A 90 -6.82 -11.70 -2.30
N THR A 91 -6.22 -11.77 -3.48
CA THR A 91 -5.80 -10.59 -4.22
C THR A 91 -6.52 -10.54 -5.55
N GLN A 92 -6.81 -9.34 -6.03
CA GLN A 92 -7.34 -9.14 -7.37
C GLN A 92 -6.43 -8.22 -8.17
N THR A 93 -6.25 -8.55 -9.45
CA THR A 93 -5.71 -7.64 -10.45
C THR A 93 -6.84 -7.14 -11.33
N LEU A 94 -6.89 -5.82 -11.52
CA LEU A 94 -7.94 -5.14 -12.27
C LEU A 94 -7.34 -4.54 -13.54
N GLN A 95 -7.96 -4.79 -14.69
CA GLN A 95 -7.59 -4.17 -15.97
C GLN A 95 -8.86 -3.83 -16.74
N GLY A 96 -8.96 -2.62 -17.28
CA GLY A 96 -10.19 -2.21 -17.95
C GLY A 96 -10.20 -0.78 -18.46
N ILE A 97 -11.42 -0.24 -18.58
CA ILE A 97 -11.65 1.14 -19.04
C ILE A 97 -12.68 1.85 -18.17
N LYS A 98 -12.54 3.17 -18.04
CA LYS A 98 -13.54 4.05 -17.42
C LYS A 98 -14.46 4.65 -18.47
N LYS A 99 -15.77 4.56 -18.25
CA LYS A 99 -16.82 5.23 -19.04
C LYS A 99 -17.77 5.97 -18.11
N GLY A 100 -17.73 7.30 -18.11
CA GLY A 100 -18.45 8.08 -17.10
C GLY A 100 -17.95 7.71 -15.70
N ASN A 101 -18.84 7.31 -14.80
CA ASN A 101 -18.51 6.79 -13.47
C ASN A 101 -18.31 5.26 -13.43
N GLN A 102 -18.46 4.54 -14.53
CA GLN A 102 -18.33 3.09 -14.55
C GLN A 102 -16.92 2.64 -14.89
N LEU A 103 -16.41 1.65 -14.16
CA LEU A 103 -15.19 0.91 -14.47
C LEU A 103 -15.60 -0.45 -15.04
N ILE A 104 -15.34 -0.67 -16.32
CA ILE A 104 -15.59 -1.95 -16.99
C ILE A 104 -14.30 -2.75 -16.91
N LEU A 105 -14.28 -3.78 -16.06
CA LEU A 105 -13.07 -4.46 -15.61
C LEU A 105 -13.04 -5.93 -16.02
N ASN A 106 -11.88 -6.38 -16.50
CA ASN A 106 -11.48 -7.77 -16.42
C ASN A 106 -10.71 -7.95 -15.11
N ILE A 107 -11.18 -8.85 -14.26
CA ILE A 107 -10.65 -9.09 -12.93
C ILE A 107 -10.05 -10.48 -12.89
N THR A 108 -8.84 -10.59 -12.35
CA THR A 108 -8.22 -11.88 -12.01
C THR A 108 -8.08 -11.95 -10.49
N THR A 109 -8.80 -12.86 -9.85
CA THR A 109 -8.75 -13.13 -8.42
C THR A 109 -7.83 -14.31 -8.16
N LYS A 110 -6.86 -14.17 -7.27
CA LYS A 110 -6.03 -15.25 -6.74
C LYS A 110 -6.38 -15.46 -5.28
N ILE A 111 -6.81 -16.67 -4.94
CA ILE A 111 -7.13 -17.10 -3.59
C ILE A 111 -6.43 -18.43 -3.35
N GLU A 112 -5.51 -18.47 -2.41
CA GLU A 112 -4.66 -19.64 -2.15
C GLU A 112 -4.01 -20.17 -3.44
N LEU A 113 -4.40 -21.38 -3.89
CA LEU A 113 -3.91 -22.04 -5.11
C LEU A 113 -4.86 -21.89 -6.31
N ASP A 114 -6.01 -21.24 -6.14
CA ASP A 114 -6.99 -21.03 -7.19
C ASP A 114 -6.84 -19.64 -7.84
N THR A 115 -7.14 -19.59 -9.14
CA THR A 115 -7.16 -18.37 -9.93
C THR A 115 -8.42 -18.30 -10.77
N GLN A 116 -9.23 -17.28 -10.50
CA GLN A 116 -10.52 -17.07 -11.15
C GLN A 116 -10.47 -15.79 -11.98
N LYS A 117 -11.20 -15.77 -13.09
CA LYS A 117 -11.34 -14.58 -13.94
C LYS A 117 -12.81 -14.20 -14.06
N SER A 118 -13.11 -12.92 -13.90
CA SER A 118 -14.45 -12.37 -14.06
C SER A 118 -14.42 -11.08 -14.90
N LYS A 119 -15.59 -10.70 -15.41
CA LYS A 119 -15.85 -9.38 -15.96
C LYS A 119 -16.87 -8.69 -15.08
N GLU A 120 -16.54 -7.50 -14.59
CA GLU A 120 -17.38 -6.77 -13.66
C GLU A 120 -17.48 -5.31 -14.08
N THR A 121 -18.59 -4.68 -13.71
CA THR A 121 -18.75 -3.23 -13.86
C THR A 121 -18.91 -2.62 -12.48
N TRP A 122 -17.92 -1.84 -12.06
CA TRP A 122 -17.93 -1.16 -10.77
C TRP A 122 -18.27 0.32 -10.96
N THR A 123 -18.87 0.94 -9.95
CA THR A 123 -19.20 2.36 -9.97
C THR A 123 -18.20 3.13 -9.11
N LEU A 124 -17.48 4.06 -9.72
CA LEU A 124 -16.50 4.95 -9.10
C LEU A 124 -17.10 6.36 -8.96
N THR A 125 -17.17 6.86 -7.72
CA THR A 125 -17.49 8.26 -7.43
C THR A 125 -16.28 9.00 -6.88
N ALA A 126 -16.45 10.26 -6.49
CA ALA A 126 -15.40 11.03 -5.85
C ALA A 126 -14.94 10.43 -4.51
N ASP A 127 -15.85 9.74 -3.80
CA ASP A 127 -15.68 9.32 -2.40
C ASP A 127 -15.91 7.82 -2.16
N SER A 128 -16.39 7.08 -3.16
CA SER A 128 -16.67 5.66 -3.01
C SER A 128 -16.39 4.83 -4.27
N LEU A 129 -16.16 3.54 -4.04
CA LEU A 129 -16.10 2.51 -5.06
C LEU A 129 -17.11 1.42 -4.73
N ASN A 130 -18.16 1.30 -5.54
CA ASN A 130 -19.21 0.29 -5.39
C ASN A 130 -18.96 -0.87 -6.38
N THR A 131 -18.74 -2.07 -5.85
CA THR A 131 -18.49 -3.27 -6.66
C THR A 131 -19.75 -4.08 -6.99
N GLY A 132 -20.92 -3.62 -6.53
CA GLY A 132 -22.17 -4.37 -6.51
C GLY A 132 -22.28 -5.36 -5.35
N ARG A 133 -21.15 -5.76 -4.74
CA ARG A 133 -21.10 -6.63 -3.56
C ARG A 133 -20.83 -5.86 -2.28
N VAL A 134 -19.90 -4.90 -2.34
CA VAL A 134 -19.48 -4.08 -1.22
C VAL A 134 -19.24 -2.64 -1.70
N ILE A 135 -19.37 -1.69 -0.78
CA ILE A 135 -19.07 -0.28 -1.02
C ILE A 135 -17.82 0.07 -0.22
N TYR A 136 -16.76 0.44 -0.92
CA TYR A 136 -15.56 0.97 -0.30
C TYR A 136 -15.66 2.49 -0.14
N GLN A 137 -15.08 2.99 0.94
CA GLN A 137 -14.94 4.42 1.21
C GLN A 137 -13.54 4.89 0.84
N LYS A 138 -13.43 6.12 0.33
CA LYS A 138 -12.15 6.70 -0.08
C LYS A 138 -11.20 6.87 1.11
N GLN A 139 -9.93 6.61 0.85
CA GLN A 139 -8.82 6.81 1.79
C GLN A 139 -7.60 7.42 1.09
N PRO A 140 -6.65 7.99 1.84
CA PRO A 140 -5.38 8.42 1.29
C PRO A 140 -4.62 7.27 0.61
N CYS A 141 -4.07 7.54 -0.57
CA CYS A 141 -3.12 6.61 -1.19
C CYS A 141 -1.75 6.75 -0.52
N LEU A 142 -1.45 5.85 0.41
CA LEU A 142 -0.14 5.75 1.04
C LEU A 142 0.87 5.09 0.08
N VAL A 143 1.26 5.83 -0.96
CA VAL A 143 2.21 5.39 -2.00
C VAL A 143 3.43 6.32 -2.05
N SER A 144 4.61 5.74 -2.20
CA SER A 144 5.87 6.47 -2.29
C SER A 144 6.46 6.40 -3.70
N GLN A 145 7.11 7.47 -4.17
CA GLN A 145 7.80 7.48 -5.46
C GLN A 145 9.27 7.15 -5.28
N ILE A 146 9.78 6.15 -5.99
CA ILE A 146 11.22 5.92 -6.10
C ILE A 146 11.76 6.81 -7.22
N ARG A 147 12.71 7.68 -6.87
CA ARG A 147 13.43 8.55 -7.80
C ARG A 147 14.92 8.29 -7.67
N PHE A 148 15.61 8.26 -8.82
CA PHE A 148 17.06 8.17 -8.83
C PHE A 148 17.67 9.56 -8.77
N ALA A 149 18.80 9.67 -8.06
CA ALA A 149 19.59 10.90 -8.07
C ALA A 149 20.10 11.19 -9.49
N PRO A 150 20.40 12.47 -9.84
CA PRO A 150 20.94 12.81 -11.15
C PRO A 150 22.16 11.96 -11.53
N GLY A 151 22.14 11.40 -12.75
CA GLY A 151 23.20 10.51 -13.26
C GLY A 151 23.23 9.11 -12.62
N LYS A 152 22.30 8.76 -11.74
CA LYS A 152 22.15 7.42 -11.17
C LYS A 152 21.01 6.66 -11.83
N ASN A 153 21.10 5.34 -11.77
CA ASN A 153 20.09 4.42 -12.25
C ASN A 153 19.62 3.44 -11.16
N SER A 154 19.93 3.73 -9.90
CA SER A 154 19.52 2.96 -8.75
C SER A 154 19.20 3.86 -7.55
N ALA A 155 18.41 3.32 -6.64
CA ALA A 155 18.15 3.87 -5.32
C ALA A 155 17.98 2.74 -4.30
N THR A 156 18.23 3.06 -3.04
CA THR A 156 17.92 2.20 -1.90
C THR A 156 16.93 2.92 -1.00
N VAL A 157 15.87 2.23 -0.60
CA VAL A 157 14.87 2.71 0.36
C VAL A 157 14.96 1.86 1.62
N SER A 158 15.03 2.51 2.78
CA SER A 158 15.02 1.85 4.09
C SER A 158 13.75 2.20 4.84
N GLN A 159 12.94 1.19 5.18
CA GLN A 159 11.63 1.37 5.81
C GLN A 159 11.27 0.19 6.71
N SER A 160 10.11 0.28 7.37
CA SER A 160 9.52 -0.82 8.13
C SER A 160 8.06 -0.99 7.76
N VAL A 161 7.66 -2.22 7.44
CA VAL A 161 6.26 -2.56 7.14
C VAL A 161 5.64 -3.27 8.33
N VAL A 162 4.45 -2.83 8.73
CA VAL A 162 3.67 -3.45 9.81
C VAL A 162 3.03 -4.75 9.29
N ARG A 163 2.92 -5.76 10.16
CA ARG A 163 2.26 -7.03 9.84
C ARG A 163 0.86 -6.77 9.25
N GLY A 164 0.57 -7.40 8.11
CA GLY A 164 -0.71 -7.27 7.42
C GLY A 164 -0.81 -6.03 6.51
N SER A 165 -0.01 -4.99 6.75
CA SER A 165 0.07 -3.80 5.89
C SER A 165 1.00 -4.02 4.68
N ARG A 166 1.01 -3.06 3.76
CA ARG A 166 1.92 -3.03 2.60
C ARG A 166 2.50 -1.65 2.39
N ASP A 167 3.79 -1.60 2.07
CA ASP A 167 4.43 -0.39 1.56
C ASP A 167 4.41 -0.44 0.03
N ILE A 168 3.89 0.63 -0.59
CA ILE A 168 3.70 0.69 -2.03
C ILE A 168 4.66 1.71 -2.63
N TYR A 169 5.49 1.26 -3.57
CA TYR A 169 6.42 2.11 -4.30
C TYR A 169 6.07 2.19 -5.77
N LEU A 170 6.08 3.40 -6.31
CA LEU A 170 5.95 3.67 -7.73
C LEU A 170 7.31 4.01 -8.32
N LEU A 171 7.67 3.32 -9.41
CA LEU A 171 8.89 3.56 -10.16
C LEU A 171 8.58 3.73 -11.65
N LYS A 172 8.89 4.89 -12.20
CA LYS A 172 8.77 5.14 -13.64
C LYS A 172 9.91 4.45 -14.38
N ALA A 173 9.58 3.60 -15.35
CA ALA A 173 10.55 2.93 -16.21
C ALA A 173 9.96 2.67 -17.62
N ASN A 174 10.83 2.38 -18.57
CA ASN A 174 10.48 2.18 -19.97
C ASN A 174 10.49 0.71 -20.37
N LYS A 175 9.65 0.36 -21.34
CA LYS A 175 9.65 -0.94 -21.99
C LYS A 175 11.05 -1.27 -22.50
N GLY A 176 11.48 -2.51 -22.26
CA GLY A 176 12.75 -3.04 -22.75
C GLY A 176 13.94 -2.82 -21.81
N GLN A 177 13.85 -1.90 -20.85
CA GLN A 177 14.84 -1.77 -19.78
C GLN A 177 14.84 -3.03 -18.90
N ARG A 178 15.97 -3.29 -18.24
CA ARG A 178 16.08 -4.31 -17.19
C ARG A 178 15.86 -3.65 -15.83
N MET A 179 15.01 -4.26 -15.00
CA MET A 179 14.85 -3.89 -13.60
C MET A 179 15.44 -4.98 -12.73
N ASP A 180 16.37 -4.59 -11.86
CA ASP A 180 16.87 -5.42 -10.76
C ASP A 180 16.29 -4.89 -9.45
N VAL A 181 15.71 -5.79 -8.65
CA VAL A 181 15.16 -5.47 -7.33
C VAL A 181 15.72 -6.48 -6.34
N LYS A 182 16.20 -6.00 -5.20
CA LYS A 182 16.63 -6.84 -4.08
C LYS A 182 16.14 -6.22 -2.78
N ILE A 183 15.52 -7.05 -1.94
CA ILE A 183 15.15 -6.66 -0.58
C ILE A 183 15.99 -7.46 0.41
N THR A 184 16.41 -6.80 1.48
CA THR A 184 17.02 -7.44 2.66
C THR A 184 16.25 -7.01 3.90
N ALA A 185 16.09 -7.93 4.85
CA ALA A 185 15.48 -7.67 6.15
C ALA A 185 16.26 -8.42 7.21
N LEU A 186 16.36 -7.85 8.42
CA LEU A 186 17.16 -8.43 9.50
C LEU A 186 16.74 -9.87 9.82
N GLU A 187 15.43 -10.12 9.84
CA GLU A 187 14.86 -11.44 10.15
C GLU A 187 14.48 -12.25 8.89
N ASN A 188 14.93 -11.84 7.71
CA ASN A 188 14.55 -12.44 6.42
C ASN A 188 13.03 -12.56 6.23
N ASN A 189 12.27 -11.59 6.75
CA ASN A 189 10.82 -11.62 6.83
C ASN A 189 10.13 -10.56 5.97
N ALA A 190 10.80 -10.05 4.93
CA ALA A 190 10.23 -9.11 3.96
C ALA A 190 10.35 -9.66 2.53
N VAL A 191 9.29 -9.49 1.76
CA VAL A 191 9.19 -9.86 0.34
C VAL A 191 8.57 -8.73 -0.47
N PHE A 192 8.70 -8.80 -1.79
CA PHE A 192 8.03 -7.87 -2.69
C PHE A 192 7.33 -8.54 -3.88
N ASP A 193 6.28 -7.87 -4.35
CA ASP A 193 5.70 -8.09 -5.68
C ASP A 193 6.18 -7.00 -6.65
N ILE A 194 6.19 -7.32 -7.94
CA ILE A 194 6.38 -6.32 -9.02
C ILE A 194 5.18 -6.39 -9.95
N ILE A 195 4.53 -5.25 -10.16
CA ILE A 195 3.38 -5.10 -11.07
C ILE A 195 3.73 -4.08 -12.15
N ALA A 196 3.45 -4.45 -13.40
CA ALA A 196 3.69 -3.61 -14.56
C ALA A 196 2.60 -2.53 -14.73
N PRO A 197 2.88 -1.46 -15.48
CA PRO A 197 1.91 -0.38 -15.76
C PRO A 197 0.59 -0.85 -16.40
N ASN A 198 0.60 -2.00 -17.08
CA ASN A 198 -0.58 -2.62 -17.68
C ASN A 198 -1.34 -3.55 -16.70
N GLY A 199 -0.96 -3.57 -15.42
CA GLY A 199 -1.54 -4.43 -14.38
C GLY A 199 -0.98 -5.85 -14.35
N GLN A 200 -0.09 -6.24 -15.26
CA GLN A 200 0.50 -7.59 -15.22
C GLN A 200 1.39 -7.77 -13.98
N VAL A 201 1.12 -8.80 -13.18
CA VAL A 201 2.01 -9.21 -12.09
C VAL A 201 3.22 -9.92 -12.67
N LEU A 202 4.41 -9.35 -12.46
CA LEU A 202 5.67 -9.86 -13.00
C LEU A 202 6.41 -10.74 -11.99
N LYS A 203 6.27 -10.43 -10.70
CA LYS A 203 6.79 -11.21 -9.58
C LYS A 203 5.86 -11.13 -8.38
N THR A 204 5.87 -12.20 -7.60
CA THR A 204 5.11 -12.34 -6.37
C THR A 204 6.06 -12.85 -5.29
N GLU A 205 5.99 -12.25 -4.11
CA GLU A 205 6.69 -12.66 -2.88
C GLU A 205 8.19 -12.97 -3.08
N ALA A 206 8.86 -12.15 -3.88
CA ALA A 206 10.28 -12.32 -4.19
C ALA A 206 11.17 -11.61 -3.16
N THR A 207 12.38 -12.13 -2.94
CA THR A 207 13.46 -11.43 -2.23
C THR A 207 14.48 -10.79 -3.19
N GLN A 208 14.52 -11.29 -4.43
CA GLN A 208 15.34 -10.74 -5.51
C GLN A 208 14.68 -11.00 -6.87
N SER A 209 14.85 -10.07 -7.81
CA SER A 209 14.44 -10.25 -9.20
C SER A 209 15.35 -9.50 -10.17
N SER A 210 15.47 -10.04 -11.38
CA SER A 210 15.99 -9.35 -12.56
C SER A 210 15.08 -9.68 -13.74
N LEU A 211 14.44 -8.67 -14.34
CA LEU A 211 13.49 -8.88 -15.44
C LEU A 211 13.56 -7.77 -16.49
N LYS A 212 13.20 -8.12 -17.73
CA LYS A 212 13.01 -7.15 -18.80
C LYS A 212 11.60 -6.59 -18.73
N LEU A 213 11.48 -5.27 -18.76
CA LEU A 213 10.22 -4.57 -18.54
C LEU A 213 9.30 -4.65 -19.77
N PRO A 214 8.06 -5.14 -19.63
CA PRO A 214 7.17 -5.33 -20.78
C PRO A 214 6.48 -4.04 -21.26
N ALA A 215 6.47 -2.98 -20.46
CA ALA A 215 5.71 -1.76 -20.72
C ALA A 215 6.44 -0.50 -20.24
N THR A 216 6.06 0.65 -20.80
CA THR A 216 6.51 1.96 -20.31
C THR A 216 5.46 2.51 -19.36
N GLY A 217 5.88 3.01 -18.20
CA GLY A 217 4.98 3.64 -17.24
C GLY A 217 5.45 3.49 -15.80
N ASN A 218 4.51 3.62 -14.86
CA ASN A 218 4.77 3.41 -13.44
C ASN A 218 4.60 1.94 -13.07
N TYR A 219 5.67 1.33 -12.62
CA TYR A 219 5.69 0.02 -11.99
C TYR A 219 5.36 0.17 -10.51
N GLU A 220 4.61 -0.79 -9.98
CA GLU A 220 4.39 -0.91 -8.54
C GLU A 220 5.30 -1.99 -7.95
N ILE A 221 6.01 -1.62 -6.89
CA ILE A 221 6.75 -2.56 -6.05
C ILE A 221 6.03 -2.56 -4.70
N VAL A 222 5.44 -3.69 -4.34
CA VAL A 222 4.60 -3.85 -3.14
C VAL A 222 5.38 -4.66 -2.14
N VAL A 223 5.79 -4.04 -1.03
CA VAL A 223 6.56 -4.70 0.02
C VAL A 223 5.63 -5.12 1.15
N GLY A 224 5.80 -6.35 1.63
CA GLY A 224 5.05 -6.90 2.75
C GLY A 224 5.93 -7.76 3.65
N GLY A 225 5.53 -7.88 4.91
CA GLY A 225 6.14 -8.81 5.85
C GLY A 225 5.56 -10.22 5.71
N THR A 226 6.39 -11.26 5.82
CA THR A 226 5.95 -12.67 5.83
C THR A 226 5.65 -13.16 7.25
N ARG A 227 6.33 -12.60 8.25
CA ARG A 227 6.15 -12.90 9.68
C ARG A 227 6.37 -11.64 10.51
N GLY A 228 5.32 -11.17 11.19
CA GLY A 228 5.43 -9.98 12.04
C GLY A 228 5.69 -8.70 11.25
N ASN A 229 6.17 -7.68 11.96
CA ASN A 229 6.68 -6.46 11.35
C ASN A 229 8.05 -6.73 10.71
N ALA A 230 8.38 -6.03 9.63
CA ALA A 230 9.64 -6.23 8.94
C ALA A 230 10.32 -4.90 8.62
N SER A 231 11.51 -4.70 9.19
CA SER A 231 12.42 -3.61 8.78
C SER A 231 13.26 -4.10 7.61
N TYR A 232 13.30 -3.32 6.53
CA TYR A 232 13.94 -3.73 5.28
C TYR A 232 14.73 -2.62 4.60
N GLN A 233 15.65 -3.04 3.73
CA GLN A 233 16.26 -2.20 2.70
C GLN A 233 15.86 -2.76 1.33
N LEU A 234 15.24 -1.93 0.50
CA LEU A 234 14.84 -2.23 -0.87
C LEU A 234 15.78 -1.51 -1.83
N ASN A 235 16.64 -2.25 -2.51
CA ASN A 235 17.46 -1.73 -3.59
C ASN A 235 16.76 -1.96 -4.93
N VAL A 236 16.65 -0.91 -5.73
CA VAL A 236 16.06 -0.95 -7.07
C VAL A 236 17.01 -0.31 -8.07
N LYS A 237 17.22 -0.96 -9.21
CA LYS A 237 18.08 -0.53 -10.30
C LYS A 237 17.40 -0.71 -11.65
N ILE A 238 17.62 0.22 -12.57
CA ILE A 238 17.15 0.18 -13.96
C ILE A 238 18.34 0.25 -14.92
N GLN A 239 18.35 -0.55 -15.98
CA GLN A 239 19.38 -0.57 -17.02
C GLN A 239 18.76 -0.52 -18.41
#